data_AF-A0A9X8T350-F1
#
_entry.id   AF-A0A9X8T350-F1
#
_cell.length_a   1.000
_cell.length_b   1.000
_cell.length_c   1.000
_cell.angle_alpha   90.00
_cell.angle_beta   90.00
_cell.angle_gamma   90.00
#
_symmetry.space_group_name_H-M   'P 1'
#
loop_
_entity.id
_entity.type
_entity.pdbx_description
1 polymer ?
#
loop_
_entity_poly.entity_id
_entity_poly.type
_entity_poly.pdbx_seq_one_letter_code
_entity_poly.pdbx_strand_id
1 'polypeptide(L)'
;MTHSTKQEHSHSQSAVLGLQHVLSMYAGSILVPIMIAGALGYSARELTYLISTDIFMCGVATFLQLKLTKHTGVGLPVVLGCAFQSVAPLSIIGAQQGSGAMFGALIASGIYVILVAGIFSKIARFFPPIVTGSVITVIGLSLVGVAMGNMGDNVKEPTAQSMMLSLLTIVIILLVQKFTKGFVKKTSKMNLATF
;
A
#
# COMPACT_ATOMS: atom_id res chain seq x y z
N MET A 1 -10.35 -28.95 -21.49
CA MET A 1 -11.63 -28.41 -21.99
C MET A 1 -12.64 -28.55 -20.87
N THR A 2 -13.54 -27.56 -20.74
CA THR A 2 -14.66 -27.42 -19.77
C THR A 2 -14.24 -26.90 -18.38
N HIS A 3 -14.75 -25.79 -17.81
CA HIS A 3 -15.83 -24.88 -18.15
C HIS A 3 -15.43 -23.44 -17.81
N SER A 4 -15.54 -22.55 -18.81
CA SER A 4 -15.67 -21.11 -18.60
C SER A 4 -17.05 -20.85 -18.00
N THR A 5 -17.17 -20.83 -16.67
CA THR A 5 -18.36 -20.27 -16.01
C THR A 5 -18.23 -18.76 -16.04
N LYS A 6 -18.70 -18.18 -17.14
CA LYS A 6 -19.10 -16.77 -17.23
C LYS A 6 -20.21 -16.54 -16.19
N GLN A 7 -19.82 -16.31 -14.93
CA GLN A 7 -20.77 -15.85 -13.92
C GLN A 7 -21.16 -14.42 -14.32
N GLU A 8 -22.35 -14.26 -14.91
CA GLU A 8 -23.04 -12.98 -14.94
C GLU A 8 -23.30 -12.55 -13.49
N HIS A 9 -22.33 -11.88 -12.88
CA HIS A 9 -22.64 -11.02 -11.75
C HIS A 9 -23.48 -9.86 -12.29
N SER A 10 -24.65 -9.65 -11.69
CA SER A 10 -25.44 -8.43 -11.89
C SER A 10 -24.49 -7.22 -11.84
N HIS A 11 -24.57 -6.33 -12.82
CA HIS A 11 -23.69 -5.14 -12.93
C HIS A 11 -23.57 -4.37 -11.60
N SER A 12 -24.61 -4.42 -10.78
CA SER A 12 -24.65 -3.83 -9.44
C SER A 12 -23.74 -4.55 -8.42
N GLN A 13 -23.65 -5.89 -8.44
CA GLN A 13 -22.78 -6.64 -7.53
C GLN A 13 -21.30 -6.45 -7.85
N SER A 14 -20.94 -6.41 -9.14
CA SER A 14 -19.56 -6.13 -9.57
C SER A 14 -19.13 -4.70 -9.19
N ALA A 15 -20.05 -3.73 -9.27
CA ALA A 15 -19.79 -2.35 -8.84
C ALA A 15 -19.59 -2.27 -7.31
N VAL A 16 -20.42 -2.96 -6.52
CA VAL A 16 -20.27 -3.00 -5.05
C VAL A 16 -18.99 -3.71 -4.64
N LEU A 17 -18.62 -4.83 -5.28
CA LEU A 17 -17.35 -5.50 -5.01
C LEU A 17 -16.14 -4.62 -5.38
N GLY A 18 -16.19 -3.95 -6.53
CA GLY A 18 -15.14 -3.02 -6.96
C GLY A 18 -14.98 -1.86 -5.97
N LEU A 19 -16.10 -1.29 -5.50
CA LEU A 19 -16.08 -0.23 -4.50
C LEU A 19 -15.49 -0.72 -3.16
N GLN A 20 -15.87 -1.92 -2.70
CA GLN A 20 -15.29 -2.50 -1.49
C GLN A 20 -13.78 -2.74 -1.62
N HIS A 21 -13.33 -3.17 -2.80
CA HIS A 21 -11.91 -3.41 -3.03
C HIS A 21 -11.10 -2.10 -2.98
N VAL A 22 -11.61 -1.04 -3.62
CA VAL A 22 -10.98 0.29 -3.57
C VAL A 22 -10.98 0.86 -2.16
N LEU A 23 -12.09 0.73 -1.40
CA LEU A 23 -12.16 1.19 -0.01
C LEU A 23 -11.18 0.44 0.91
N SER A 24 -11.03 -0.86 0.72
CA SER A 24 -10.06 -1.66 1.48
C SER A 24 -8.62 -1.28 1.14
N MET A 25 -8.33 -0.95 -0.12
CA MET A 25 -6.99 -0.55 -0.56
C MET A 25 -6.66 0.89 -0.14
N TYR A 26 -7.65 1.78 -0.14
CA TYR A 26 -7.52 3.17 0.32
C TYR A 26 -6.98 3.26 1.75
N ALA A 27 -7.49 2.43 2.67
CA ALA A 27 -7.04 2.42 4.07
C ALA A 27 -5.53 2.14 4.21
N GLY A 28 -4.96 1.35 3.29
CA GLY A 28 -3.51 1.08 3.23
C GLY A 28 -2.75 2.20 2.52
N SER A 29 -3.21 2.65 1.36
CA SER A 29 -2.42 3.59 0.53
C SER A 29 -2.24 4.95 1.19
N ILE A 30 -3.24 5.47 1.92
CA ILE A 30 -3.15 6.79 2.58
C ILE A 30 -2.07 6.84 3.68
N LEU A 31 -1.65 5.70 4.21
CA LEU A 31 -0.65 5.66 5.27
C LEU A 31 0.71 6.14 4.78
N VAL A 32 1.09 5.82 3.54
CA VAL A 32 2.37 6.23 2.93
C VAL A 32 2.54 7.76 2.85
N PRO A 33 1.64 8.54 2.22
CA PRO A 33 1.77 10.00 2.17
C PRO A 33 1.66 10.64 3.55
N ILE A 34 0.88 10.07 4.49
CA ILE A 34 0.83 10.55 5.88
C ILE A 34 2.19 10.38 6.57
N MET A 35 2.85 9.23 6.40
CA MET A 35 4.17 8.98 6.98
C MET A 35 5.24 9.93 6.40
N ILE A 36 5.21 10.16 5.09
CA ILE A 36 6.15 11.08 4.43
C ILE A 36 5.90 12.53 4.87
N ALA A 37 4.63 12.96 4.91
CA ALA A 37 4.24 14.30 5.36
C ALA A 37 4.62 14.54 6.83
N GLY A 38 4.41 13.55 7.70
CA GLY A 38 4.81 13.62 9.10
C GLY A 38 6.33 13.71 9.27
N ALA A 39 7.10 12.98 8.46
CA ALA A 39 8.56 13.03 8.50
C ALA A 39 9.14 14.36 7.97
N LEU A 40 8.46 15.02 7.03
CA LEU A 40 8.92 16.27 6.40
C LEU A 40 8.27 17.54 6.97
N GLY A 41 7.31 17.40 7.90
CA GLY A 41 6.61 18.53 8.51
C GLY A 41 5.69 19.28 7.54
N TYR A 42 5.11 18.59 6.56
CA TYR A 42 4.22 19.20 5.57
C TYR A 42 2.93 19.75 6.21
N SER A 43 2.43 20.85 5.64
CA SER A 43 1.15 21.44 6.06
C SER A 43 -0.03 20.54 5.68
N ALA A 44 -1.20 20.74 6.33
CA ALA A 44 -2.42 20.00 6.01
C ALA A 44 -2.84 20.13 4.53
N ARG A 45 -2.52 21.27 3.90
CA ARG A 45 -2.78 21.50 2.48
C ARG A 45 -1.89 20.63 1.59
N GLU A 46 -0.60 20.53 1.90
CA GLU A 46 0.35 19.69 1.16
C GLU A 46 0.08 18.20 1.35
N LEU A 47 -0.28 17.77 2.58
CA LEU A 47 -0.71 16.41 2.84
C LEU A 47 -1.93 16.03 2.00
N THR A 48 -2.96 16.90 1.97
CA THR A 48 -4.16 16.67 1.17
C THR A 48 -3.83 16.57 -0.32
N TYR A 49 -2.89 17.40 -0.79
CA TYR A 49 -2.41 17.34 -2.16
C TYR A 49 -1.69 16.01 -2.45
N LEU A 50 -0.78 15.57 -1.58
CA LEU A 50 -0.10 14.27 -1.72
C LEU A 50 -1.08 13.10 -1.75
N ILE A 51 -2.07 13.08 -0.85
CA ILE A 51 -3.08 12.01 -0.80
C ILE A 51 -3.90 11.99 -2.10
N SER A 52 -4.35 13.17 -2.56
CA SER A 52 -5.12 13.28 -3.81
C SER A 52 -4.32 12.83 -5.02
N THR A 53 -3.05 13.25 -5.11
CA THR A 53 -2.14 12.84 -6.18
C THR A 53 -1.82 11.34 -6.13
N ASP A 54 -1.62 10.76 -4.93
CA ASP A 54 -1.38 9.33 -4.75
C ASP A 54 -2.55 8.50 -5.26
N ILE A 55 -3.77 8.81 -4.80
CA ILE A 55 -4.98 8.07 -5.19
C ILE A 55 -5.25 8.23 -6.68
N PHE A 56 -5.07 9.43 -7.22
CA PHE A 56 -5.21 9.68 -8.64
C PHE A 56 -4.21 8.85 -9.45
N MET A 57 -2.93 8.85 -9.08
CA MET A 57 -1.90 8.09 -9.75
C MET A 57 -2.11 6.57 -9.60
N CYS A 58 -2.56 6.08 -8.44
CA CYS A 58 -2.92 4.68 -8.22
C CYS A 58 -4.09 4.24 -9.13
N GLY A 59 -5.07 5.12 -9.32
CA GLY A 59 -6.17 4.90 -10.27
C GLY A 59 -5.67 4.82 -11.72
N VAL A 60 -4.80 5.75 -12.12
CA VAL A 60 -4.17 5.75 -13.45
C VAL A 60 -3.31 4.50 -13.67
N ALA A 61 -2.50 4.11 -12.68
CA ALA A 61 -1.66 2.91 -12.72
C ALA A 61 -2.51 1.64 -12.84
N THR A 62 -3.57 1.53 -12.05
CA THR A 62 -4.50 0.39 -12.11
C THR A 62 -5.21 0.34 -13.47
N PHE A 63 -5.63 1.48 -14.02
CA PHE A 63 -6.21 1.54 -15.37
C PHE A 63 -5.21 1.13 -16.46
N LEU A 64 -3.95 1.55 -16.32
CA LEU A 64 -2.87 1.15 -17.22
C LEU A 64 -2.58 -0.36 -17.15
N GLN A 65 -2.63 -0.96 -15.96
CA GLN A 65 -2.44 -2.40 -15.75
C GLN A 65 -3.58 -3.24 -16.38
N LEU A 66 -4.81 -2.72 -16.34
CA LEU A 66 -6.01 -3.33 -16.91
C LEU A 66 -5.99 -3.32 -18.45
N LYS A 67 -5.37 -2.31 -19.08
CA LYS A 67 -5.22 -2.27 -20.53
C LYS A 67 -4.27 -3.39 -20.97
N LEU A 68 -4.81 -4.39 -21.66
CA LEU A 68 -4.04 -5.47 -22.27
C LEU A 68 -3.23 -4.97 -23.49
N THR A 69 -2.20 -4.15 -23.24
CA THR A 69 -1.25 -3.73 -24.27
C THR A 69 -0.03 -4.64 -24.25
N LYS A 70 0.38 -5.11 -25.43
CA LYS A 70 1.42 -6.13 -25.71
C LYS A 70 2.79 -5.91 -25.02
N HIS A 71 3.04 -4.74 -24.44
CA HIS A 71 4.30 -4.37 -23.80
C HIS A 71 4.18 -3.85 -22.35
N THR A 72 2.98 -3.54 -21.84
CA THR A 72 2.83 -2.77 -20.59
C THR A 72 1.66 -3.18 -19.69
N GLY A 73 0.83 -4.15 -20.09
CA GLY A 73 -0.32 -4.58 -19.28
C GLY A 73 -0.37 -6.09 -19.08
N VAL A 74 -0.52 -6.50 -17.82
CA VAL A 74 -0.61 -7.92 -17.43
C VAL A 74 -2.00 -8.49 -17.73
N GLY A 75 -3.00 -7.64 -18.01
CA GLY A 75 -4.38 -8.06 -18.28
C GLY A 75 -5.11 -8.61 -17.07
N LEU A 76 -4.50 -8.48 -15.89
CA LEU A 76 -5.04 -8.90 -14.62
C LEU A 76 -5.51 -7.67 -13.82
N PRO A 77 -6.65 -7.74 -13.14
CA PRO A 77 -7.14 -6.70 -12.26
C PRO A 77 -6.30 -6.67 -10.96
N VAL A 78 -5.11 -6.08 -11.05
CA VAL A 78 -4.23 -5.84 -9.91
C VAL A 78 -4.35 -4.37 -9.52
N VAL A 79 -4.80 -4.10 -8.30
CA VAL A 79 -4.85 -2.75 -7.76
C VAL A 79 -3.45 -2.39 -7.27
N LEU A 80 -2.84 -1.37 -7.88
CA LEU A 80 -1.53 -0.89 -7.48
C LEU A 80 -1.68 0.20 -6.44
N GLY A 81 -0.96 0.03 -5.33
CA GLY A 81 -0.85 1.04 -4.27
C GLY A 81 0.55 1.56 -4.10
N CYS A 82 0.66 2.55 -3.23
CA CYS A 82 1.93 3.16 -2.88
C CYS A 82 2.84 2.15 -2.15
N ALA A 83 4.11 2.07 -2.54
CA ALA A 83 5.04 1.09 -1.99
C ALA A 83 5.62 1.55 -0.65
N PHE A 84 5.23 0.90 0.45
CA PHE A 84 5.71 1.21 1.81
C PHE A 84 7.23 1.18 1.96
N GLN A 85 7.92 0.34 1.17
CA GLN A 85 9.39 0.23 1.20
C GLN A 85 10.09 1.55 0.85
N SER A 86 9.46 2.42 0.07
CA SER A 86 10.05 3.69 -0.35
C SER A 86 9.90 4.79 0.70
N VAL A 87 9.06 4.61 1.73
CA VAL A 87 8.81 5.65 2.75
C VAL A 87 10.10 6.03 3.47
N ALA A 88 10.81 5.06 4.03
CA ALA A 88 12.04 5.32 4.79
C ALA A 88 13.11 6.06 3.98
N PRO A 89 13.53 5.59 2.77
CA PRO A 89 14.53 6.31 1.99
C PRO A 89 14.04 7.69 1.52
N LEU A 90 12.76 7.85 1.17
CA LEU A 90 12.23 9.15 0.75
C LEU A 90 12.18 10.16 1.90
N SER A 91 11.81 9.73 3.10
CA SER A 91 11.86 10.57 4.30
C SER A 91 13.29 11.04 4.60
N ILE A 92 14.30 10.17 4.45
CA ILE A 92 15.70 10.53 4.65
C ILE A 92 16.17 11.54 3.59
N ILE A 93 15.89 11.27 2.30
CA ILE A 93 16.28 12.15 1.20
C ILE A 93 15.58 13.50 1.34
N GLY A 94 14.29 13.51 1.66
CA GLY A 94 13.53 14.74 1.84
C GLY A 94 14.00 15.55 3.04
N ALA A 95 14.40 14.91 4.14
CA ALA A 95 14.94 15.58 5.32
C ALA A 95 16.33 16.19 5.07
N GLN A 96 17.17 15.54 4.26
CA GLN A 96 18.53 16.00 3.99
C GLN A 96 18.63 16.99 2.82
N GLN A 97 17.86 16.77 1.75
CA GLN A 97 18.00 17.47 0.47
C GLN A 97 16.73 18.22 0.04
N GLY A 98 15.67 18.18 0.86
CA GLY A 98 14.40 18.84 0.60
C GLY A 98 13.45 18.05 -0.31
N SER A 99 12.22 18.55 -0.40
CA SER A 99 11.12 17.95 -1.15
C SER A 99 11.41 17.83 -2.66
N GLY A 100 12.13 18.79 -3.24
CA GLY A 100 12.52 18.77 -4.65
C GLY A 100 13.43 17.59 -5.01
N ALA A 101 14.41 17.29 -4.15
CA ALA A 101 15.29 16.13 -4.33
C ALA A 101 14.54 14.81 -4.15
N MET A 102 13.57 14.75 -3.23
CA MET A 102 12.71 13.58 -3.04
C MET A 102 11.89 13.27 -4.32
N PHE A 103 11.22 14.27 -4.91
CA PHE A 103 10.47 14.08 -6.15
C PHE A 103 11.39 13.77 -7.35
N GLY A 104 12.57 14.40 -7.41
CA GLY A 104 13.58 14.07 -8.43
C GLY A 104 14.07 12.62 -8.33
N ALA A 105 14.35 12.14 -7.12
CA ALA A 105 14.74 10.75 -6.86
C ALA A 105 13.62 9.76 -7.22
N LEU A 106 12.35 10.11 -6.94
CA LEU A 106 11.18 9.33 -7.35
C LEU A 106 11.11 9.17 -8.87
N ILE A 107 11.23 10.27 -9.62
CA ILE A 107 11.18 10.25 -11.09
C ILE A 107 12.37 9.46 -11.66
N ALA A 108 13.57 9.71 -11.15
CA ALA A 108 14.78 9.00 -11.58
C ALA A 108 14.68 7.49 -11.31
N SER A 109 14.17 7.10 -10.14
CA SER A 109 13.91 5.70 -9.81
C SER A 109 12.88 5.08 -10.75
N GLY A 110 11.80 5.79 -11.10
CA GLY A 110 10.79 5.30 -12.03
C GLY A 110 11.37 5.00 -13.42
N ILE A 111 12.16 5.92 -13.96
CA ILE A 111 12.85 5.73 -15.25
C ILE A 111 13.83 4.55 -15.18
N TYR A 112 14.60 4.47 -14.10
CA TYR A 112 15.53 3.37 -13.88
C TYR A 112 14.83 2.00 -13.83
N VAL A 113 13.71 1.90 -13.12
CA VAL A 113 12.90 0.67 -13.05
C VAL A 113 12.40 0.27 -14.44
N ILE A 114 11.93 1.21 -15.27
CA ILE A 114 11.49 0.91 -16.64
C ILE A 114 12.63 0.34 -17.49
N LEU A 115 13.84 0.91 -17.38
CA LEU A 115 15.02 0.43 -18.12
C LEU A 115 15.45 -0.97 -17.68
N VAL A 116 15.42 -1.24 -16.38
CA VAL A 116 15.90 -2.50 -15.79
C VAL A 116 14.84 -3.61 -15.83
N ALA A 117 13.55 -3.26 -15.95
CA ALA A 117 12.43 -4.20 -15.91
C ALA A 117 12.59 -5.41 -16.85
N GLY A 118 13.07 -5.19 -18.07
CA GLY A 118 13.28 -6.26 -19.06
C GLY A 118 14.34 -7.29 -18.63
N ILE A 119 15.43 -6.83 -18.02
CA ILE A 119 16.53 -7.67 -17.53
C ILE A 119 16.12 -8.36 -16.22
N PHE A 120 15.45 -7.60 -15.33
CA PHE A 120 14.99 -8.09 -14.05
C PHE A 120 13.96 -9.22 -14.20
N SER A 121 13.07 -9.14 -15.19
CA SER A 121 12.11 -10.21 -15.50
C SER A 121 12.79 -11.57 -15.76
N LYS A 122 14.00 -11.56 -16.33
CA LYS A 122 14.77 -12.78 -16.62
C LYS A 122 15.44 -13.36 -15.36
N ILE A 123 15.85 -12.48 -14.44
CA ILE A 123 16.52 -12.84 -13.18
C ILE A 123 15.50 -13.20 -12.09
N ALA A 124 14.30 -12.61 -12.14
CA ALA A 124 13.19 -12.89 -11.21
C ALA A 124 12.85 -14.39 -11.10
N ARG A 125 13.09 -15.17 -12.16
CA ARG A 125 12.90 -16.63 -12.18
C ARG A 125 13.86 -17.38 -11.24
N PHE A 126 14.98 -16.78 -10.85
CA PHE A 126 15.94 -17.36 -9.92
C PHE A 126 15.62 -17.07 -8.45
N PHE A 127 14.66 -16.18 -8.15
CA PHE A 127 14.25 -15.91 -6.78
C PHE A 127 13.13 -16.87 -6.37
N PRO A 128 13.41 -17.88 -5.52
CA PRO A 128 12.38 -18.77 -5.03
C PRO A 128 11.38 -18.00 -4.15
N PRO A 129 10.13 -18.51 -4.02
CA PRO A 129 9.07 -17.84 -3.27
C PRO A 129 9.42 -17.56 -1.80
N ILE A 130 10.39 -18.30 -1.22
CA ILE A 130 10.91 -18.06 0.12
C ILE A 130 11.58 -16.68 0.28
N VAL A 131 12.21 -16.15 -0.78
CA VAL A 131 12.86 -14.82 -0.74
C VAL A 131 11.81 -13.73 -0.74
N THR A 132 10.83 -13.82 -1.64
CA THR A 132 9.72 -12.87 -1.73
C THR A 132 8.94 -12.84 -0.41
N GLY A 133 8.61 -14.00 0.16
CA GLY A 133 7.94 -14.08 1.47
C GLY A 133 8.75 -13.49 2.62
N SER A 134 10.08 -13.68 2.61
CA SER A 134 10.97 -13.09 3.61
C SER A 134 11.00 -11.57 3.51
N VAL A 135 11.10 -11.01 2.29
CA VAL A 135 11.07 -9.56 2.07
C VAL A 135 9.75 -8.95 2.53
N ILE A 136 8.62 -9.58 2.20
CA ILE A 136 7.29 -9.13 2.66
C ILE A 136 7.20 -9.15 4.20
N THR A 137 7.75 -10.19 4.83
CA THR A 137 7.78 -10.29 6.31
C THR A 137 8.63 -9.17 6.92
N VAL A 138 9.78 -8.86 6.33
CA VAL A 138 10.64 -7.76 6.78
C VAL A 138 9.94 -6.40 6.61
N ILE A 139 9.21 -6.18 5.51
CA ILE A 139 8.41 -4.96 5.30
C ILE A 139 7.32 -4.86 6.39
N GLY A 140 6.60 -5.95 6.66
CA GLY A 140 5.58 -6.01 7.71
C GLY A 140 6.16 -5.73 9.11
N LEU A 141 7.29 -6.34 9.46
CA LEU A 141 7.99 -6.11 10.73
C LEU A 141 8.49 -4.66 10.86
N SER A 142 8.96 -4.06 9.76
CA SER A 142 9.41 -2.66 9.76
C SER A 142 8.24 -1.70 10.03
N LEU A 143 7.04 -2.00 9.52
CA LEU A 143 5.83 -1.23 9.80
C LEU A 143 5.40 -1.31 11.27
N VAL A 144 5.66 -2.42 11.96
CA VAL A 144 5.42 -2.51 13.41
C VAL A 144 6.24 -1.46 14.16
N GLY A 145 7.52 -1.27 13.80
CA GLY A 145 8.37 -0.24 14.39
C GLY A 145 7.82 1.17 14.19
N VAL A 146 7.36 1.49 12.97
CA VAL A 146 6.73 2.78 12.65
C VAL A 146 5.43 2.98 13.43
N ALA A 147 4.60 1.94 13.55
CA ALA A 147 3.36 1.98 14.32
C ALA A 147 3.62 2.21 15.82
N MET A 148 4.65 1.57 16.38
CA MET A 148 5.08 1.81 17.76
C MET A 148 5.62 3.22 17.98
N GLY A 149 6.37 3.77 17.01
CA GLY A 149 6.82 5.17 17.05
C GLY A 149 5.66 6.16 17.08
N ASN A 150 4.63 5.92 16.27
CA ASN A 150 3.41 6.72 16.26
C ASN A 150 2.57 6.55 17.55
N MET A 151 2.59 5.37 18.16
CA MET A 151 1.95 5.08 19.45
C MET A 151 2.61 5.81 20.63
N GLY A 152 3.90 6.14 20.52
CA GLY A 152 4.66 6.93 21.49
C GLY A 152 4.65 8.44 21.22
N ASP A 153 3.80 8.93 20.30
CA ASP A 153 3.67 10.35 19.93
C ASP A 153 4.98 11.00 19.43
N ASN A 154 5.94 10.19 18.98
CA ASN A 154 7.29 10.62 18.55
C ASN A 154 8.06 11.49 19.57
N VAL A 155 7.74 11.39 20.88
CA VAL A 155 8.42 12.11 21.97
C VAL A 155 9.16 11.15 22.91
N LYS A 156 10.29 11.62 23.47
CA LYS A 156 11.14 10.86 24.41
C LYS A 156 10.46 10.54 25.75
N GLU A 157 9.38 11.24 26.11
CA GLU A 157 8.60 11.00 27.31
C GLU A 157 7.13 10.78 26.94
N PRO A 158 6.69 9.52 26.80
CA PRO A 158 5.31 9.23 26.44
C PRO A 158 4.36 9.60 27.59
N THR A 159 3.46 10.54 27.34
CA THR A 159 2.35 10.85 28.24
C THR A 159 1.53 9.58 28.49
N ALA A 160 1.31 9.21 29.75
CA ALA A 160 0.55 8.00 30.14
C ALA A 160 -0.83 7.91 29.46
N GLN A 161 -1.43 9.04 29.08
CA GLN A 161 -2.68 9.13 28.33
C GLN A 161 -2.57 8.62 26.89
N SER A 162 -1.48 8.90 26.16
CA SER A 162 -1.28 8.45 24.77
C SER A 162 -1.05 6.93 24.70
N MET A 163 -0.29 6.38 25.66
CA MET A 163 -0.11 4.93 25.79
C MET A 163 -1.42 4.22 26.17
N MET A 164 -2.20 4.79 27.10
CA MET A 164 -3.50 4.24 27.49
C MET A 164 -4.51 4.30 26.34
N LEU A 165 -4.54 5.40 25.59
CA LEU A 165 -5.43 5.56 24.44
C LEU A 165 -5.11 4.53 23.37
N SER A 166 -3.85 4.38 22.97
CA SER A 166 -3.48 3.42 21.92
C SER A 166 -3.69 1.96 22.35
N LEU A 167 -3.41 1.61 23.61
CA LEU A 167 -3.68 0.28 24.15
C LEU A 167 -5.19 -0.02 24.15
N LEU A 168 -6.01 0.97 24.50
CA LEU A 168 -7.46 0.88 24.41
C LEU A 168 -7.93 0.74 22.95
N THR A 169 -7.37 1.49 22.00
CA THR A 169 -7.68 1.34 20.57
C THR A 169 -7.32 -0.06 20.06
N ILE A 170 -6.15 -0.59 20.43
CA ILE A 170 -5.73 -1.96 20.06
C ILE A 170 -6.71 -2.99 20.64
N VAL A 171 -7.10 -2.88 21.91
CA VAL A 171 -8.05 -3.81 22.54
C VAL A 171 -9.42 -3.74 21.85
N ILE A 172 -9.91 -2.55 21.51
CA ILE A 172 -11.16 -2.38 20.77
C ILE A 172 -11.05 -3.01 19.38
N ILE A 173 -9.96 -2.76 18.64
CA ILE A 173 -9.74 -3.37 17.32
C ILE A 173 -9.71 -4.90 17.43
N LEU A 174 -9.00 -5.46 18.42
CA LEU A 174 -8.95 -6.91 18.64
C LEU A 174 -10.32 -7.50 19.01
N LEU A 175 -11.11 -6.81 19.83
CA LEU A 175 -12.46 -7.23 20.18
C LEU A 175 -13.40 -7.20 18.96
N VAL A 176 -13.36 -6.13 18.16
CA VAL A 176 -14.15 -6.01 16.93
C VAL A 176 -13.74 -7.07 15.90
N GLN A 177 -12.44 -7.33 15.74
CA GLN A 177 -11.95 -8.41 14.87
C GLN A 177 -12.37 -9.79 15.36
N LYS A 178 -12.41 -10.02 16.69
CA LYS A 178 -12.81 -11.30 17.28
C LYS A 178 -14.32 -11.55 17.20
N PHE A 179 -15.16 -10.52 17.33
CA PHE A 179 -16.63 -10.63 17.30
C PHE A 179 -17.23 -10.58 15.89
N THR A 180 -16.55 -9.99 14.91
CA THR A 180 -17.05 -9.91 13.52
C THR A 180 -16.69 -11.16 12.71
N LYS A 181 -17.28 -12.31 13.07
CA LYS A 181 -17.05 -13.63 12.41
C LYS A 181 -18.06 -14.01 11.32
N GLY A 182 -18.95 -13.12 10.88
CA GLY A 182 -20.09 -13.46 10.02
C GLY A 182 -19.90 -13.31 8.50
N PHE A 183 -19.45 -12.16 8.00
CA PHE A 183 -19.41 -11.85 6.55
C PHE A 183 -18.00 -11.82 5.93
N VAL A 184 -16.95 -11.85 6.76
CA VAL A 184 -15.53 -11.66 6.36
C VAL A 184 -14.86 -12.95 5.84
N LYS A 185 -15.50 -14.12 6.00
CA LYS A 185 -14.94 -15.40 5.53
C LYS A 185 -14.94 -15.57 4.01
N LYS A 186 -15.76 -14.80 3.26
CA LYS A 186 -15.82 -14.87 1.79
C LYS A 186 -14.92 -13.83 1.09
N THR A 187 -14.55 -12.74 1.78
CA THR A 187 -13.66 -11.70 1.24
C THR A 187 -12.16 -12.05 1.41
N SER A 188 -11.82 -12.87 2.39
CA SER A 188 -10.43 -13.28 2.68
C SER A 188 -9.75 -14.09 1.55
N LYS A 189 -10.50 -14.82 0.71
CA LYS A 189 -9.90 -15.54 -0.43
C LYS A 189 -9.43 -14.65 -1.57
N MET A 190 -9.93 -13.41 -1.68
CA MET A 190 -9.53 -12.47 -2.73
C MET A 190 -8.32 -11.63 -2.30
N ASN A 191 -8.20 -11.32 -1.01
CA ASN A 191 -7.07 -10.52 -0.50
C ASN A 191 -5.78 -11.35 -0.25
N LEU A 192 -5.89 -12.68 -0.15
CA LEU A 192 -4.72 -13.56 0.06
C LEU A 192 -4.00 -13.97 -1.23
N ALA A 193 -4.52 -13.58 -2.40
CA ALA A 193 -3.91 -13.88 -3.70
C ALA A 193 -3.25 -12.64 -4.35
N THR A 194 -3.21 -11.49 -3.66
CA THR A 194 -2.70 -10.22 -4.22
C THR A 194 -1.69 -9.52 -3.30
N PHE A 195 -1.07 -10.27 -2.39
CA PHE A 195 0.20 -9.90 -1.78
C PHE A 195 1.25 -10.98 -2.07
#